data_AF-A0A3N5S064-F1
#
_entry.id   AF-A0A3N5S064-F1
#
_cell.length_a   1.000
_cell.length_b   1.000
_cell.length_c   1.000
_cell.angle_alpha   90.00
_cell.angle_beta   90.00
_cell.angle_gamma   90.00
#
_symmetry.space_group_name_H-M   'P 1'
#
loop_
_entity.id
_entity.type
_entity.pdbx_description
1 polymer ?
#
loop_
_entity_poly.entity_id
_entity_poly.type
_entity_poly.pdbx_seq_one_letter_code
_entity_poly.pdbx_strand_id
1 'polypeptide(L)'
;ATLLLNDFDVSDAYDILVEGCLEAGIKIDVIGIQSHMHQGYWGVEKTLKVLDHFARFNLPIHFTETTLVSGQIMPPEIVDLNDYQVEVLLTTSECEERQARETIQHYTTLFAHPLVEGITWWSLSDGGWLNAPAGLLRRDGSSKPAYDEILKLVKGEWWTSPTKLVTDNQGKIQFTGTLGEYELSCDGKPRPFSLTKENAAGIEIRF
;
A
#
# COMPACT_ATOMS: atom_id res chain seq x y z
N ALA A 1 17.16 -4.17 -12.82
CA ALA A 1 16.32 -4.91 -11.87
C ALA A 1 16.32 -4.14 -10.56
N THR A 2 15.19 -4.12 -9.84
CA THR A 2 15.08 -3.55 -8.50
C THR A 2 15.46 -4.60 -7.47
N LEU A 3 16.38 -4.29 -6.56
CA LEU A 3 16.81 -5.17 -5.47
C LEU A 3 16.04 -4.84 -4.20
N LEU A 4 15.14 -5.72 -3.80
CA LEU A 4 14.30 -5.55 -2.62
C LEU A 4 14.74 -6.55 -1.55
N LEU A 5 15.07 -6.06 -0.35
CA LEU A 5 15.26 -6.92 0.83
C LEU A 5 13.91 -7.02 1.54
N ASN A 6 13.40 -8.23 1.80
CA ASN A 6 12.02 -8.45 2.27
C ASN A 6 12.02 -9.25 3.57
N ASP A 7 11.24 -8.81 4.56
CA ASP A 7 11.09 -9.56 5.81
C ASP A 7 9.73 -9.30 6.49
N PHE A 8 9.30 -10.22 7.35
CA PHE A 8 8.17 -10.05 8.27
C PHE A 8 8.61 -9.52 9.64
N ASP A 9 9.89 -9.64 9.99
CA ASP A 9 10.42 -9.02 11.19
C ASP A 9 10.48 -7.50 11.01
N VAL A 10 9.80 -6.78 11.90
CA VAL A 10 9.77 -5.30 11.92
C VAL A 10 10.44 -4.73 13.17
N SER A 11 11.22 -5.54 13.86
CA SER A 11 12.02 -5.15 15.02
C SER A 11 13.40 -4.62 14.62
N ASP A 12 14.15 -4.18 15.63
CA ASP A 12 15.54 -3.72 15.50
C ASP A 12 16.46 -4.75 14.81
N ALA A 13 16.12 -6.04 14.85
CA ALA A 13 16.95 -7.07 14.19
C ALA A 13 16.96 -6.91 12.67
N TYR A 14 15.82 -6.60 12.06
CA TYR A 14 15.75 -6.36 10.62
C TYR A 14 16.41 -5.04 10.24
N ASP A 15 16.22 -4.00 11.06
CA ASP A 15 16.88 -2.71 10.92
C ASP A 15 18.42 -2.85 10.93
N ILE A 16 18.97 -3.58 11.90
CA ILE A 16 20.41 -3.90 11.99
C ILE A 16 20.88 -4.68 10.74
N LEU A 17 20.06 -5.59 10.21
CA LEU A 17 20.39 -6.33 8.99
C LEU A 17 20.46 -5.39 7.78
N VAL A 18 19.48 -4.50 7.60
CA VAL A 18 19.46 -3.52 6.52
C VAL A 18 20.70 -2.61 6.61
N GLU A 19 21.00 -2.09 7.80
CA GLU A 19 22.17 -1.25 8.06
C GLU A 19 23.47 -1.98 7.72
N GLY A 20 23.67 -3.19 8.25
CA GLY A 20 24.86 -3.99 7.98
C GLY A 20 25.05 -4.32 6.50
N CYS A 21 23.97 -4.53 5.75
CA CYS A 21 24.04 -4.72 4.30
C CYS A 21 24.51 -3.43 3.59
N LEU A 22 23.93 -2.28 3.93
CA LEU A 22 24.29 -1.00 3.34
C LEU A 22 25.74 -0.60 3.67
N GLU A 23 26.19 -0.81 4.91
CA GLU A 23 27.57 -0.58 5.34
C GLU A 23 28.57 -1.49 4.61
N ALA A 24 28.18 -2.73 4.31
CA ALA A 24 28.98 -3.66 3.51
C ALA A 24 28.99 -3.32 2.01
N GLY A 25 28.29 -2.26 1.58
CA GLY A 25 28.18 -1.85 0.18
C GLY A 25 27.24 -2.72 -0.65
N ILE A 26 26.37 -3.51 -0.01
CA ILE A 26 25.35 -4.30 -0.70
C ILE A 26 24.26 -3.34 -1.17
N LYS A 27 23.96 -3.39 -2.47
CA LYS A 27 22.92 -2.56 -3.05
C LYS A 27 21.53 -3.06 -2.62
N ILE A 28 20.77 -2.19 -1.98
CA ILE A 28 19.34 -2.36 -1.70
C ILE A 28 18.63 -1.16 -2.34
N ASP A 29 17.70 -1.43 -3.24
CA ASP A 29 16.87 -0.40 -3.89
C ASP A 29 15.59 -0.13 -3.09
N VAL A 30 15.03 -1.13 -2.40
CA VAL A 30 13.75 -1.05 -1.68
C VAL A 30 13.77 -1.90 -0.41
N ILE A 31 13.16 -1.39 0.67
CA ILE A 31 12.88 -2.16 1.88
C ILE A 31 11.47 -2.76 1.77
N GLY A 32 11.39 -4.08 1.79
CA GLY A 32 10.16 -4.85 1.81
C GLY A 32 9.72 -5.17 3.23
N ILE A 33 8.44 -4.95 3.51
CA ILE A 33 7.79 -5.23 4.78
C ILE A 33 6.60 -6.14 4.53
N GLN A 34 6.63 -7.34 5.11
CA GLN A 34 5.48 -8.23 5.19
C GLN A 34 4.66 -7.83 6.43
N SER A 35 3.38 -7.52 6.24
CA SER A 35 2.46 -7.14 7.30
C SER A 35 1.31 -8.14 7.37
N HIS A 36 1.65 -9.40 7.64
CA HIS A 36 0.71 -10.50 7.83
C HIS A 36 -0.08 -10.33 9.15
N MET A 37 -1.17 -9.57 9.11
CA MET A 37 -1.97 -9.22 10.30
C MET A 37 -3.01 -10.30 10.64
N HIS A 38 -2.60 -11.57 10.63
CA HIS A 38 -3.46 -12.69 11.05
C HIS A 38 -3.80 -12.65 12.54
N GLN A 39 -2.90 -12.10 13.36
CA GLN A 39 -3.09 -11.85 14.80
C GLN A 39 -3.77 -10.51 15.09
N GLY A 40 -4.38 -9.88 14.08
CA GLY A 40 -5.16 -8.65 14.21
C GLY A 40 -4.47 -7.45 13.60
N TYR A 41 -5.28 -6.45 13.24
CA TYR A 41 -4.81 -5.22 12.63
C TYR A 41 -3.80 -4.51 13.52
N TRP A 42 -2.68 -4.08 12.93
CA TRP A 42 -1.64 -3.32 13.63
C TRP A 42 -2.14 -1.99 14.20
N GLY A 43 -3.18 -1.40 13.61
CA GLY A 43 -3.58 -0.03 13.92
C GLY A 43 -2.66 1.00 13.27
N VAL A 44 -3.13 2.25 13.23
CA VAL A 44 -2.39 3.38 12.64
C VAL A 44 -1.10 3.64 13.41
N GLU A 45 -1.13 3.59 14.74
CA GLU A 45 0.04 3.91 15.59
C GLU A 45 1.22 2.96 15.33
N LYS A 46 1.00 1.64 15.33
CA LYS A 46 2.07 0.68 15.04
C LYS A 46 2.54 0.81 13.59
N THR A 47 1.62 1.01 12.65
CA THR A 47 1.98 1.18 11.23
C THR A 47 2.90 2.38 11.04
N LEU A 48 2.59 3.52 11.66
CA LEU A 48 3.44 4.71 11.62
C LEU A 48 4.80 4.48 12.29
N LYS A 49 4.85 3.80 13.44
CA LYS A 49 6.12 3.46 14.09
C LYS A 49 7.03 2.61 13.20
N VAL A 50 6.47 1.62 12.50
CA VAL A 50 7.21 0.78 11.55
C VAL A 50 7.72 1.63 10.38
N LEU A 51 6.88 2.49 9.82
CA LEU A 51 7.28 3.40 8.75
C LEU A 51 8.42 4.34 9.19
N ASP A 52 8.29 4.99 10.35
CA ASP A 52 9.31 5.88 10.90
C ASP A 52 10.65 5.15 11.13
N HIS A 53 10.58 3.91 11.61
CA HIS A 53 11.75 3.08 11.87
C HIS A 53 12.58 2.85 10.59
N PHE A 54 11.94 2.42 9.50
CA PHE A 54 12.63 2.15 8.24
C PHE A 54 12.83 3.38 7.35
N ALA A 55 12.10 4.47 7.58
CA ALA A 55 12.26 5.73 6.85
C ALA A 55 13.66 6.34 7.03
N ARG A 56 14.37 6.01 8.12
CA ARG A 56 15.73 6.49 8.40
C ARG A 56 16.74 6.13 7.30
N PHE A 57 16.51 5.03 6.58
CA PHE A 57 17.37 4.60 5.47
C PHE A 57 17.17 5.43 4.21
N ASN A 58 16.10 6.23 4.14
CA ASN A 58 15.74 7.06 2.99
C ASN A 58 15.66 6.26 1.68
N LEU A 59 15.22 5.01 1.78
CA LEU A 59 14.91 4.12 0.67
C LEU A 59 13.37 3.98 0.53
N PRO A 60 12.87 3.71 -0.68
CA PRO A 60 11.49 3.30 -0.85
C PRO A 60 11.12 2.10 0.02
N ILE A 61 9.88 2.11 0.51
CA ILE A 61 9.29 1.07 1.34
C ILE A 61 8.15 0.43 0.54
N HIS A 62 8.20 -0.89 0.40
CA HIS A 62 7.09 -1.67 -0.16
C HIS A 62 6.48 -2.53 0.94
N PHE A 63 5.19 -2.37 1.17
CA PHE A 63 4.40 -3.36 1.90
C PHE A 63 4.12 -4.52 0.95
N THR A 64 5.04 -5.48 0.93
CA THR A 64 5.09 -6.57 -0.05
C THR A 64 4.02 -7.62 0.19
N GLU A 65 3.58 -7.78 1.44
CA GLU A 65 2.63 -8.82 1.82
C GLU A 65 1.68 -8.29 2.90
N THR A 66 0.64 -7.58 2.49
CA THR A 66 -0.42 -7.11 3.37
C THR A 66 -1.51 -8.16 3.49
N THR A 67 -1.85 -8.55 4.72
CA THR A 67 -2.97 -9.47 4.97
C THR A 67 -3.82 -8.97 6.13
N LEU A 68 -5.14 -8.86 5.95
CA LEU A 68 -6.11 -8.64 7.02
C LEU A 68 -7.18 -9.73 6.94
N VAL A 69 -7.50 -10.37 8.08
CA VAL A 69 -8.48 -11.46 8.12
C VAL A 69 -9.89 -10.96 8.41
N SER A 70 -10.88 -11.45 7.67
CA SER A 70 -12.31 -11.26 7.93
C SER A 70 -12.90 -12.43 8.75
N GLY A 71 -12.13 -13.04 9.64
CA GLY A 71 -12.60 -14.14 10.48
C GLY A 71 -12.02 -14.08 11.89
N GLN A 72 -11.90 -15.25 12.50
CA GLN A 72 -11.23 -15.38 13.79
C GLN A 72 -9.79 -14.86 13.69
N ILE A 73 -9.44 -13.98 14.63
CA ILE A 73 -8.07 -13.52 14.80
C ILE A 73 -7.25 -14.67 15.37
N MET A 74 -6.08 -14.92 14.76
CA MET A 74 -5.15 -15.94 15.22
C MET A 74 -4.71 -15.62 16.67
N PRO A 75 -4.68 -16.61 17.57
CA PRO A 75 -4.22 -16.38 18.94
C PRO A 75 -2.77 -15.84 18.99
N PRO A 76 -2.46 -14.89 19.89
CA PRO A 76 -1.14 -14.26 19.98
C PRO A 76 -0.03 -15.22 20.44
N GLU A 77 -0.37 -16.35 21.06
CA GLU A 77 0.60 -17.38 21.47
C GLU A 77 1.17 -18.21 20.31
N ILE A 78 0.58 -18.12 19.11
CA ILE A 78 1.14 -18.74 17.91
C ILE A 78 2.35 -17.91 17.47
N VAL A 79 3.54 -18.52 17.49
CA VAL A 79 4.79 -17.84 17.14
C VAL A 79 5.07 -17.95 15.65
N ASP A 80 5.02 -19.15 15.08
CA ASP A 80 5.09 -19.36 13.62
C ASP A 80 3.66 -19.39 13.07
N LEU A 81 3.32 -18.43 12.20
CA LEU A 81 1.99 -18.34 11.59
C LEU A 81 1.62 -19.61 10.82
N ASN A 82 2.61 -20.37 10.31
CA ASN A 82 2.38 -21.62 9.57
C ASN A 82 1.84 -22.75 10.46
N ASP A 83 2.05 -22.68 11.78
CA ASP A 83 1.53 -23.65 12.74
C ASP A 83 0.00 -23.52 12.94
N TYR A 84 -0.60 -22.46 12.40
CA TYR A 84 -2.04 -22.22 12.49
C TYR A 84 -2.72 -22.36 11.13
N GLN A 85 -3.59 -23.37 11.00
CA GLN A 85 -4.44 -23.57 9.83
C GLN A 85 -5.90 -23.35 10.23
N VAL A 86 -6.60 -22.48 9.51
CA VAL A 86 -8.03 -22.27 9.74
C VAL A 86 -8.79 -23.53 9.30
N GLU A 87 -9.35 -24.28 10.25
CA GLU A 87 -10.09 -25.52 9.97
C GLU A 87 -11.42 -25.24 9.25
N VAL A 88 -12.14 -24.21 9.70
CA VAL A 88 -13.43 -23.79 9.14
C VAL A 88 -13.37 -22.31 8.82
N LEU A 89 -13.61 -21.98 7.55
CA LEU A 89 -13.58 -20.60 7.06
C LEU A 89 -14.86 -19.87 7.49
N LEU A 90 -14.86 -19.37 8.72
CA LEU A 90 -15.95 -18.59 9.29
C LEU A 90 -15.66 -17.10 9.08
N THR A 91 -16.40 -16.49 8.15
CA THR A 91 -16.44 -15.05 7.89
C THR A 91 -17.90 -14.61 7.89
N THR A 92 -18.25 -13.64 8.74
CA THR A 92 -19.58 -13.04 8.76
C THR A 92 -19.55 -11.67 8.09
N SER A 93 -20.70 -11.12 7.72
CA SER A 93 -20.78 -9.75 7.18
C SER A 93 -20.12 -8.74 8.13
N GLU A 94 -20.29 -8.88 9.44
CA GLU A 94 -19.63 -8.00 10.43
C GLU A 94 -18.09 -8.12 10.39
N CYS A 95 -17.55 -9.32 10.21
CA CYS A 95 -16.11 -9.53 10.10
C CYS A 95 -15.55 -8.97 8.78
N GLU A 96 -16.28 -9.08 7.68
CA GLU A 96 -15.91 -8.48 6.39
C GLU A 96 -15.96 -6.95 6.45
N GLU A 97 -16.96 -6.38 7.12
CA GLU A 97 -17.04 -4.93 7.38
C GLU A 97 -15.88 -4.45 8.26
N ARG A 98 -15.46 -5.25 9.25
CA ARG A 98 -14.25 -4.96 10.03
C ARG A 98 -13.02 -4.96 9.13
N GLN A 99 -12.83 -6.00 8.33
CA GLN A 99 -11.72 -6.11 7.38
C GLN A 99 -11.68 -4.88 6.46
N ALA A 100 -12.82 -4.42 5.95
CA ALA A 100 -12.91 -3.23 5.11
C ALA A 100 -12.51 -1.95 5.84
N ARG A 101 -13.03 -1.70 7.05
CA ARG A 101 -12.65 -0.52 7.86
C ARG A 101 -11.17 -0.47 8.19
N GLU A 102 -10.58 -1.62 8.52
CA GLU A 102 -9.15 -1.75 8.81
C GLU A 102 -8.32 -1.56 7.54
N THR A 103 -8.78 -2.11 6.41
CA THR A 103 -8.17 -1.94 5.09
C THR A 103 -8.10 -0.46 4.70
N ILE A 104 -9.21 0.29 4.82
CA ILE A 104 -9.24 1.73 4.51
C ILE A 104 -8.20 2.48 5.33
N GLN A 105 -8.16 2.25 6.65
CA GLN A 105 -7.22 2.91 7.55
C GLN A 105 -5.77 2.56 7.18
N HIS A 106 -5.49 1.28 6.93
CA HIS A 106 -4.16 0.81 6.58
C HIS A 106 -3.68 1.41 5.26
N TYR A 107 -4.47 1.27 4.20
CA TYR A 107 -4.15 1.78 2.86
C TYR A 107 -3.97 3.30 2.85
N THR A 108 -4.83 4.05 3.55
CA THR A 108 -4.72 5.51 3.66
C THR A 108 -3.47 5.93 4.44
N THR A 109 -3.14 5.21 5.53
CA THR A 109 -1.93 5.48 6.32
C THR A 109 -0.67 5.26 5.49
N LEU A 110 -0.61 4.13 4.77
CA LEU A 110 0.51 3.81 3.89
C LEU A 110 0.63 4.80 2.74
N PHE A 111 -0.48 5.11 2.07
CA PHE A 111 -0.52 6.05 0.95
C PHE A 111 -0.06 7.48 1.32
N ALA A 112 -0.32 7.90 2.56
CA ALA A 112 0.11 9.20 3.05
C ALA A 112 1.62 9.31 3.31
N HIS A 113 2.33 8.19 3.44
CA HIS A 113 3.75 8.20 3.77
C HIS A 113 4.62 8.34 2.51
N PRO A 114 5.51 9.34 2.43
CA PRO A 114 6.19 9.68 1.19
C PRO A 114 7.12 8.57 0.67
N LEU A 115 7.70 7.73 1.53
CA LEU A 115 8.58 6.65 1.09
C LEU A 115 7.83 5.37 0.68
N VAL A 116 6.51 5.30 0.90
CA VAL A 116 5.76 4.11 0.47
C VAL A 116 5.48 4.19 -1.02
N GLU A 117 6.01 3.24 -1.78
CA GLU A 117 5.85 3.18 -3.24
C GLU A 117 5.06 1.96 -3.72
N GLY A 118 4.83 0.97 -2.83
CA GLY A 118 4.12 -0.25 -3.19
C GLY A 118 3.36 -0.87 -2.01
N ILE A 119 2.13 -1.33 -2.28
CA ILE A 119 1.32 -2.12 -1.36
C ILE A 119 0.78 -3.32 -2.14
N THR A 120 1.09 -4.53 -1.68
CA THR A 120 0.67 -5.78 -2.32
C THR A 120 -0.14 -6.60 -1.32
N TRP A 121 -1.35 -6.98 -1.73
CA TRP A 121 -2.23 -7.80 -0.90
C TRP A 121 -1.89 -9.28 -1.06
N TRP A 122 -1.76 -10.00 0.06
CA TRP A 122 -1.42 -11.41 0.06
C TRP A 122 -2.68 -12.28 0.13
N SER A 123 -2.92 -13.05 -0.94
CA SER A 123 -4.14 -13.82 -1.26
C SER A 123 -5.28 -13.00 -1.88
N LEU A 124 -5.56 -13.19 -3.18
CA LEU A 124 -6.71 -12.56 -3.84
C LEU A 124 -8.04 -13.15 -3.34
N SER A 125 -8.12 -14.48 -3.20
CA SER A 125 -9.31 -15.20 -2.76
C SER A 125 -9.15 -15.81 -1.37
N ASP A 126 -10.26 -15.91 -0.63
CA ASP A 126 -10.33 -16.60 0.66
C ASP A 126 -9.90 -18.07 0.55
N GLY A 127 -9.27 -18.59 1.60
CA GLY A 127 -8.77 -19.97 1.64
C GLY A 127 -7.42 -20.16 0.94
N GLY A 128 -6.69 -19.07 0.67
CA GLY A 128 -5.30 -19.08 0.22
C GLY A 128 -4.34 -19.50 1.33
N TRP A 129 -3.34 -18.66 1.61
CA TRP A 129 -2.37 -18.96 2.67
C TRP A 129 -3.05 -19.11 4.04
N LEU A 130 -2.61 -20.11 4.82
CA LEU A 130 -3.18 -20.54 6.11
C LEU A 130 -4.66 -20.94 6.07
N ASN A 131 -5.20 -21.17 4.86
CA ASN A 131 -6.62 -21.39 4.62
C ASN A 131 -7.52 -20.26 5.19
N ALA A 132 -6.97 -19.06 5.36
CA ALA A 132 -7.63 -17.98 6.09
C ALA A 132 -8.69 -17.24 5.25
N PRO A 133 -9.73 -16.66 5.89
CA PRO A 133 -10.64 -15.71 5.26
C PRO A 133 -9.97 -14.33 5.07
N ALA A 134 -8.87 -14.29 4.33
CA ALA A 134 -8.02 -13.11 4.14
C ALA A 134 -8.11 -12.49 2.74
N GLY A 135 -8.87 -13.11 1.85
CA GLY A 135 -9.00 -12.66 0.47
C GLY A 135 -9.71 -11.31 0.36
N LEU A 136 -9.52 -10.67 -0.79
CA LEU A 136 -10.36 -9.59 -1.29
C LEU A 136 -11.61 -10.15 -1.99
N LEU A 137 -11.54 -11.39 -2.47
CA LEU A 137 -12.65 -12.16 -3.02
C LEU A 137 -13.00 -13.31 -2.08
N ARG A 138 -14.28 -13.66 -2.02
CA ARG A 138 -14.73 -14.92 -1.41
C ARG A 138 -14.33 -16.10 -2.29
N ARG A 139 -14.48 -17.32 -1.77
CA ARG A 139 -14.17 -18.57 -2.52
C ARG A 139 -14.98 -18.75 -3.79
N ASP A 140 -16.20 -18.21 -3.84
CA ASP A 140 -17.05 -18.24 -5.04
C ASP A 140 -16.69 -17.16 -6.07
N GLY A 141 -15.66 -16.34 -5.78
CA GLY A 141 -15.20 -15.25 -6.64
C GLY A 141 -15.95 -13.93 -6.45
N SER A 142 -16.99 -13.87 -5.60
CA SER A 142 -17.67 -12.61 -5.28
C SER A 142 -16.74 -11.65 -4.52
N SER A 143 -16.88 -10.35 -4.75
CA SER A 143 -16.08 -9.33 -4.04
C SER A 143 -16.49 -9.24 -2.57
N LYS A 144 -15.50 -9.03 -1.71
CA LYS A 144 -15.72 -8.62 -0.31
C LYS A 144 -15.70 -7.09 -0.22
N PRO A 145 -16.33 -6.48 0.79
CA PRO A 145 -16.30 -5.03 1.00
C PRO A 145 -14.89 -4.41 0.97
N ALA A 146 -13.87 -5.12 1.48
CA ALA A 146 -12.48 -4.66 1.42
C ALA A 146 -11.96 -4.45 -0.03
N TYR A 147 -12.37 -5.31 -0.98
CA TYR A 147 -12.04 -5.12 -2.40
C TYR A 147 -12.64 -3.83 -2.94
N ASP A 148 -13.93 -3.62 -2.68
CA ASP A 148 -14.67 -2.47 -3.20
C ASP A 148 -14.14 -1.15 -2.62
N GLU A 149 -13.75 -1.15 -1.34
CA GLU A 149 -13.15 0.03 -0.70
C GLU A 149 -11.73 0.32 -1.21
N ILE A 150 -10.88 -0.69 -1.44
CA ILE A 150 -9.58 -0.49 -2.10
C ILE A 150 -9.80 0.09 -3.51
N LEU A 151 -10.74 -0.47 -4.27
CA LEU A 151 -11.02 0.00 -5.62
C LEU A 151 -11.48 1.46 -5.62
N LYS A 152 -12.35 1.83 -4.67
CA LYS A 152 -12.83 3.20 -4.48
C LYS A 152 -11.69 4.15 -4.10
N LEU A 153 -10.85 3.80 -3.13
CA LEU A 153 -9.69 4.62 -2.76
C LEU A 153 -8.77 4.84 -3.96
N VAL A 154 -8.33 3.76 -4.61
CA VAL A 154 -7.34 3.84 -5.68
C VAL A 154 -7.92 4.52 -6.92
N LYS A 155 -9.05 4.04 -7.46
CA LYS A 155 -9.61 4.50 -8.73
C LYS A 155 -10.53 5.70 -8.62
N GLY A 156 -11.16 5.88 -7.46
CA GLY A 156 -12.13 6.95 -7.22
C GLY A 156 -11.51 8.18 -6.58
N GLU A 157 -10.67 8.00 -5.56
CA GLU A 157 -10.16 9.11 -4.76
C GLU A 157 -8.73 9.52 -5.15
N TRP A 158 -7.82 8.57 -5.31
CA TRP A 158 -6.40 8.86 -5.55
C TRP A 158 -6.09 9.04 -7.03
N TRP A 159 -6.77 8.32 -7.92
CA TRP A 159 -6.63 8.54 -9.35
C TRP A 159 -7.24 9.87 -9.74
N THR A 160 -6.42 10.74 -10.33
CA THR A 160 -6.91 11.99 -10.88
C THR A 160 -7.80 11.72 -12.08
N SER A 161 -9.07 12.07 -11.96
CA SER A 161 -10.00 12.00 -13.08
C SER A 161 -9.69 13.06 -14.15
N PRO A 162 -10.02 12.82 -15.43
CA PRO A 162 -9.91 13.82 -16.48
C PRO A 162 -10.57 15.14 -16.05
N THR A 163 -9.78 16.20 -15.95
CA THR A 163 -10.22 17.48 -15.38
C THR A 163 -10.03 18.58 -16.41
N LYS A 164 -11.06 19.41 -16.59
CA LYS A 164 -10.98 20.63 -17.43
C LYS A 164 -10.59 21.81 -16.56
N LEU A 165 -9.50 22.46 -16.94
CA LEU A 165 -8.96 23.64 -16.27
C LEU A 165 -8.95 24.83 -17.25
N VAL A 166 -8.98 26.04 -16.70
CA VAL A 166 -8.89 27.28 -17.47
C VAL A 166 -7.65 28.02 -17.01
N THR A 167 -6.85 28.51 -17.96
CA THR A 167 -5.67 29.31 -17.64
C THR A 167 -6.05 30.67 -17.07
N ASP A 168 -5.22 31.19 -16.17
CA ASP A 168 -5.29 32.59 -15.76
C ASP A 168 -4.80 33.55 -16.88
N ASN A 169 -4.74 34.85 -16.57
CA ASN A 169 -4.26 35.88 -17.50
C ASN A 169 -2.75 35.81 -17.80
N GLN A 170 -2.01 34.95 -17.11
CA GLN A 170 -0.59 34.66 -17.35
C GLN A 170 -0.39 33.32 -18.05
N GLY A 171 -1.46 32.61 -18.43
CA GLY A 171 -1.38 31.31 -19.08
C GLY A 171 -1.10 30.15 -18.11
N LYS A 172 -1.29 30.33 -16.79
CA LYS A 172 -1.01 29.32 -15.77
C LYS A 172 -2.28 28.59 -15.33
N ILE A 173 -2.12 27.33 -14.93
CA ILE A 173 -3.16 26.53 -14.28
C ILE A 173 -2.67 26.09 -12.90
N GLN A 174 -3.60 25.98 -11.95
CA GLN A 174 -3.36 25.27 -10.69
C GLN A 174 -3.92 23.86 -10.81
N PHE A 175 -3.11 22.87 -10.43
CA PHE A 175 -3.43 21.46 -10.55
C PHE A 175 -2.97 20.74 -9.29
N THR A 176 -3.84 19.90 -8.74
CA THR A 176 -3.53 19.00 -7.63
C THR A 176 -3.84 17.58 -8.10
N GLY A 177 -2.85 16.71 -8.00
CA GLY A 177 -2.94 15.31 -8.39
C GLY A 177 -2.01 14.46 -7.54
N THR A 178 -2.13 13.14 -7.70
CA THR A 178 -1.22 12.17 -7.11
C THR A 178 0.04 12.05 -7.96
N LEU A 179 1.17 11.61 -7.37
CA LEU A 179 2.40 11.48 -8.15
C LEU A 179 2.21 10.44 -9.26
N GLY A 180 2.72 10.74 -10.46
CA GLY A 180 2.56 9.85 -11.61
C GLY A 180 2.61 10.56 -12.96
N GLU A 181 2.20 9.83 -13.99
CA GLU A 181 2.22 10.29 -15.37
C GLU A 181 0.87 10.88 -15.77
N TYR A 182 0.93 12.02 -16.44
CA TYR A 182 -0.24 12.80 -16.87
C TYR A 182 -0.12 13.22 -18.32
N GLU A 183 -1.26 13.59 -18.89
CA GLU A 183 -1.34 14.23 -20.21
C GLU A 183 -2.18 15.51 -20.09
N LEU A 184 -1.60 16.63 -20.53
CA LEU A 184 -2.30 17.90 -20.68
C LEU A 184 -2.65 18.08 -22.17
N SER A 185 -3.90 18.43 -22.47
CA SER A 185 -4.33 18.72 -23.84
C SER A 185 -4.81 20.17 -23.96
N CYS A 186 -4.23 20.91 -24.91
CA CYS A 186 -4.65 22.26 -25.29
C CYS A 186 -4.95 22.27 -26.79
N ASP A 187 -6.14 22.74 -27.18
CA ASP A 187 -6.64 22.72 -28.57
C ASP A 187 -6.48 21.36 -29.28
N GLY A 188 -6.70 20.27 -28.53
CA GLY A 188 -6.60 18.89 -29.02
C GLY A 188 -5.17 18.40 -29.23
N LYS A 189 -4.15 19.16 -28.81
CA LYS A 189 -2.75 18.73 -28.84
C LYS A 189 -2.36 18.17 -27.47
N PRO A 190 -2.10 16.86 -27.33
CA PRO A 190 -1.64 16.29 -26.06
C PRO A 190 -0.16 16.60 -25.81
N ARG A 191 0.19 16.81 -24.54
CA ARG A 191 1.55 16.95 -24.01
C ARG A 191 1.66 16.13 -22.73
N PRO A 192 2.51 15.09 -22.69
CA PRO A 192 2.73 14.32 -21.47
C PRO A 192 3.56 15.14 -20.47
N PHE A 193 3.33 14.89 -19.18
CA PHE A 193 4.20 15.37 -18.11
C PHE A 193 4.14 14.42 -16.92
N SER A 194 5.22 14.35 -16.15
CA SER A 194 5.27 13.56 -14.90
C SER A 194 5.12 14.52 -13.72
N LEU A 195 4.23 14.21 -12.77
CA LEU A 195 4.17 14.89 -11.49
C LEU A 195 5.01 14.11 -10.48
N THR A 196 6.10 14.72 -10.02
CA THR A 196 7.03 14.14 -9.04
C THR A 196 7.16 15.07 -7.83
N LYS A 197 7.78 14.60 -6.75
CA LYS A 197 8.00 15.45 -5.56
C LYS A 197 8.87 16.66 -5.88
N GLU A 198 9.83 16.50 -6.79
CA GLU A 198 10.81 17.52 -7.17
C GLU A 198 10.19 18.65 -7.98
N ASN A 199 9.13 18.36 -8.76
CA ASN A 199 8.51 19.33 -9.67
C ASN A 199 7.10 19.77 -9.25
N ALA A 200 6.60 19.30 -8.10
CA ALA A 200 5.27 19.66 -7.58
C ALA A 200 5.07 21.17 -7.36
N ALA A 201 6.16 21.94 -7.23
CA ALA A 201 6.11 23.40 -7.11
C ALA A 201 5.85 24.13 -8.44
N GLY A 202 6.04 23.48 -9.60
CA GLY A 202 5.77 24.07 -10.91
C GLY A 202 6.36 23.28 -12.07
N ILE A 203 5.59 23.19 -13.15
CA ILE A 203 5.96 22.53 -14.41
C ILE A 203 5.68 23.50 -15.57
N GLU A 204 6.68 23.74 -16.43
CA GLU A 204 6.50 24.55 -17.65
C GLU A 204 6.28 23.63 -18.85
N ILE A 205 5.16 23.78 -19.54
CA ILE A 205 4.80 23.01 -20.75
C ILE A 205 4.58 23.98 -21.90
N ARG A 206 5.24 23.73 -23.04
CA ARG A 206 5.12 24.55 -24.25
C ARG A 206 4.34 23.81 -25.34
N PHE A 207 3.39 24.51 -25.97
CA PHE A 207 2.54 23.98 -27.04
C PHE A 207 3.02 24.37 -28.42
#